data_AF-A0A7C4M1V6-F1
#
_entry.id   AF-A0A7C4M1V6-F1
#
_cell.length_a   1.000
_cell.length_b   1.000
_cell.length_c   1.000
_cell.angle_alpha   90.00
_cell.angle_beta   90.00
_cell.angle_gamma   90.00
#
_symmetry.space_group_name_H-M   'P 1'
#
loop_
_entity.id
_entity.type
_entity.pdbx_description
1 polymer ?
#
loop_
_entity_poly.entity_id
_entity_poly.type
_entity_poly.pdbx_seq_one_letter_code
_entity_poly.pdbx_strand_id
1 'polypeptide(L)'
;MEKAVIVGVFQKSDDFRLCEVEELAKNSGYLIVDKVVQIRRGPHASYLIGPGKLQELKERLKKYGVKTVLFANELKPGQYFRLQKELGLDVNILDRVLLILDVFDKRASTSEAKLQIELARLKYTLPWARELVRLKGFGSEKMGFGSLGGYPYKVYISFARKRIKAIEEKLERLRRRQEEVMIRRKEVSLPIVALTGYTQSGKTTLFNLLTKESKVTGLGPFTTLETCARRVDAYGKSFIVVDSLGFIDEMPQLVLDAFHATLIELKLADAITLLVDASETPSSIERKLKTALSIISKVAGNDKPLIVAVNKIDLIGDSRLEKTIKLVKKVVAHCNIVPISAKKAINIGFLLKRIVEELQNAESKPYPNPS
;
A
#
# COMPACT_ATOMS: atom_id res chain seq x y z
N MET A 1 -16.02 7.29 -12.73
CA MET A 1 -14.78 6.51 -12.62
C MET A 1 -14.04 6.60 -13.94
N GLU A 2 -12.74 6.85 -13.89
CA GLU A 2 -11.91 6.97 -15.08
C GLU A 2 -11.58 5.57 -15.62
N LYS A 3 -11.77 5.32 -16.91
CA LYS A 3 -11.48 4.00 -17.50
C LYS A 3 -9.97 3.81 -17.60
N ALA A 4 -9.49 2.60 -17.31
CA ALA A 4 -8.07 2.27 -17.40
C ALA A 4 -7.84 0.87 -17.98
N VAL A 5 -6.69 0.70 -18.64
CA VAL A 5 -6.17 -0.61 -19.09
C VAL A 5 -4.95 -0.97 -18.26
N ILE A 6 -4.90 -2.20 -17.74
CA ILE A 6 -3.72 -2.70 -17.02
C ILE A 6 -2.75 -3.34 -17.99
N VAL A 7 -1.47 -3.06 -17.84
CA VAL A 7 -0.39 -3.67 -18.60
C VAL A 7 0.58 -4.35 -17.63
N GLY A 8 0.94 -5.60 -17.89
CA GLY A 8 1.83 -6.35 -17.01
C GLY A 8 2.76 -7.30 -17.73
N VAL A 9 4.00 -7.38 -17.26
CA VAL A 9 5.01 -8.32 -17.74
C VAL A 9 5.50 -9.19 -16.59
N PHE A 10 5.35 -10.51 -16.75
CA PHE A 10 5.62 -11.47 -15.68
C PHE A 10 6.40 -12.67 -16.19
N GLN A 11 7.12 -13.32 -15.30
CA GLN A 11 7.80 -14.59 -15.60
C GLN A 11 6.85 -15.78 -15.55
N LYS A 12 5.74 -15.67 -14.81
CA LYS A 12 4.71 -16.69 -14.63
C LYS A 12 3.32 -16.06 -14.80
N SER A 13 2.32 -16.86 -15.14
CA SER A 13 0.93 -16.40 -15.28
C SER A 13 0.34 -15.90 -13.95
N ASP A 14 0.69 -16.57 -12.85
CA ASP A 14 0.05 -16.37 -11.55
C ASP A 14 0.83 -15.36 -10.70
N ASP A 15 1.13 -14.21 -11.29
CA ASP A 15 1.86 -13.14 -10.61
C ASP A 15 0.91 -12.30 -9.76
N PHE A 16 1.21 -12.19 -8.46
CA PHE A 16 0.38 -11.47 -7.49
C PHE A 16 0.16 -9.99 -7.87
N ARG A 17 1.12 -9.38 -8.58
CA ARG A 17 1.08 -7.95 -8.94
C ARG A 17 -0.11 -7.59 -9.81
N LEU A 18 -0.63 -8.52 -10.62
CA LEU A 18 -1.82 -8.25 -11.44
C LEU A 18 -3.06 -8.01 -10.59
N CYS A 19 -3.33 -8.91 -9.66
CA CYS A 19 -4.48 -8.78 -8.78
C CYS A 19 -4.32 -7.55 -7.87
N GLU A 20 -3.11 -7.36 -7.33
CA GLU A 20 -2.77 -6.20 -6.51
C GLU A 20 -3.02 -4.87 -7.25
N VAL A 21 -2.52 -4.71 -8.47
CA VAL A 21 -2.67 -3.47 -9.26
C VAL A 21 -4.11 -3.23 -9.68
N GLU A 22 -4.86 -4.28 -10.02
CA GLU A 22 -6.29 -4.16 -10.30
C GLU A 22 -7.06 -3.61 -9.11
N GLU A 23 -6.70 -4.08 -7.92
CA GLU A 23 -7.36 -3.67 -6.70
C GLU A 23 -6.93 -2.26 -6.27
N LEU A 24 -5.63 -1.95 -6.34
CA LEU A 24 -5.12 -0.59 -6.17
C LEU A 24 -5.85 0.39 -7.10
N ALA A 25 -6.03 0.00 -8.36
CA ALA A 25 -6.70 0.81 -9.36
C ALA A 25 -8.18 1.06 -9.01
N LYS A 26 -8.92 0.02 -8.65
CA LYS A 26 -10.31 0.13 -8.20
C LYS A 26 -10.42 1.09 -7.01
N ASN A 27 -9.49 1.02 -6.06
CA ASN A 27 -9.46 1.90 -4.89
C ASN A 27 -8.93 3.30 -5.21
N SER A 28 -8.22 3.47 -6.31
CA SER A 28 -7.95 4.79 -6.89
C SER A 28 -9.08 5.28 -7.80
N GLY A 29 -10.26 4.64 -7.82
CA GLY A 29 -11.41 5.11 -8.59
C GLY A 29 -11.30 4.88 -10.10
N TYR A 30 -10.38 4.02 -10.52
CA TYR A 30 -10.24 3.57 -11.89
C TYR A 30 -11.17 2.38 -12.17
N LEU A 31 -11.84 2.43 -13.32
CA LEU A 31 -12.60 1.30 -13.85
C LEU A 31 -11.72 0.54 -14.84
N ILE A 32 -11.28 -0.66 -14.45
CA ILE A 32 -10.47 -1.51 -15.32
C ILE A 32 -11.35 -2.11 -16.41
N VAL A 33 -11.12 -1.69 -17.65
CA VAL A 33 -11.91 -2.17 -18.80
C VAL A 33 -11.24 -3.33 -19.55
N ASP A 34 -9.92 -3.44 -19.44
CA ASP A 34 -9.17 -4.50 -20.12
C ASP A 34 -7.76 -4.70 -19.50
N LYS A 35 -7.11 -5.82 -19.82
CA LYS A 35 -5.77 -6.19 -19.36
C LYS A 35 -4.89 -6.72 -20.49
N VAL A 36 -3.71 -6.15 -20.67
CA VAL A 36 -2.66 -6.59 -21.60
C VAL A 36 -1.53 -7.24 -20.81
N VAL A 37 -1.48 -8.57 -20.81
CA VAL A 37 -0.46 -9.33 -20.10
C VAL A 37 0.50 -9.99 -21.08
N GLN A 38 1.80 -9.93 -20.78
CA GLN A 38 2.84 -10.63 -21.52
C GLN A 38 3.71 -11.47 -20.59
N ILE A 39 3.77 -12.78 -20.83
CA ILE A 39 4.69 -13.67 -20.13
C ILE A 39 6.06 -13.61 -20.84
N ARG A 40 7.11 -13.21 -20.11
CA ARG A 40 8.48 -13.09 -20.62
C ARG A 40 9.50 -13.26 -19.50
N ARG A 41 10.69 -13.79 -19.84
CA ARG A 41 11.80 -13.96 -18.88
C ARG A 41 12.25 -12.64 -18.22
N GLY A 42 12.15 -11.52 -18.94
CA GLY A 42 12.48 -10.20 -18.42
C GLY A 42 11.85 -9.08 -19.25
N PRO A 43 11.81 -7.85 -18.71
CA PRO A 43 11.17 -6.72 -19.38
C PRO A 43 11.91 -6.31 -20.66
N HIS A 44 11.14 -5.87 -21.66
CA HIS A 44 11.70 -5.28 -22.87
C HIS A 44 12.36 -3.93 -22.56
N ALA A 45 13.58 -3.73 -23.05
CA ALA A 45 14.38 -2.53 -22.76
C ALA A 45 13.69 -1.22 -23.18
N SER A 46 12.88 -1.25 -24.24
CA SER A 46 12.27 -0.04 -24.79
C SER A 46 10.91 0.32 -24.25
N TYR A 47 10.05 -0.66 -23.97
CA TYR A 47 8.63 -0.39 -23.68
C TYR A 47 8.09 -1.20 -22.50
N LEU A 48 8.95 -1.94 -21.78
CA LEU A 48 8.59 -3.01 -20.85
C LEU A 48 7.94 -4.23 -21.55
N ILE A 49 6.94 -3.99 -22.40
CA ILE A 49 6.30 -4.95 -23.30
C ILE A 49 7.00 -5.02 -24.67
N GLY A 50 6.75 -6.09 -25.42
CA GLY A 50 7.19 -6.23 -26.81
C GLY A 50 6.39 -5.34 -27.78
N PRO A 51 6.93 -5.07 -28.99
CA PRO A 51 6.29 -4.18 -29.96
C PRO A 51 4.89 -4.66 -30.41
N GLY A 52 4.69 -5.98 -30.58
CA GLY A 52 3.36 -6.52 -30.92
C GLY A 52 2.32 -6.25 -29.83
N LYS A 53 2.70 -6.40 -28.55
CA LYS A 53 1.83 -6.09 -27.40
C LYS A 53 1.59 -4.59 -27.25
N LEU A 54 2.55 -3.75 -27.64
CA LEU A 54 2.36 -2.30 -27.69
C LEU A 54 1.31 -1.92 -28.76
N GLN A 55 1.34 -2.57 -29.92
CA GLN A 55 0.33 -2.33 -30.95
C GLN A 55 -1.07 -2.76 -30.49
N GLU A 56 -1.18 -3.94 -29.87
CA GLU A 56 -2.41 -4.43 -29.26
C GLU A 56 -2.94 -3.46 -28.17
N LEU A 57 -2.05 -2.89 -27.35
CA LEU A 57 -2.41 -1.85 -26.38
C LEU A 57 -3.00 -0.62 -27.07
N LYS A 58 -2.36 -0.10 -28.14
CA LYS A 58 -2.88 1.05 -28.90
C LYS A 58 -4.28 0.80 -29.45
N GLU A 59 -4.51 -0.39 -29.99
CA GLU A 59 -5.81 -0.80 -30.52
C GLU A 59 -6.88 -0.83 -29.42
N ARG A 60 -6.54 -1.39 -28.25
CA ARG A 60 -7.45 -1.43 -27.09
C ARG A 60 -7.77 -0.03 -26.56
N LEU A 61 -6.79 0.87 -26.47
CA LEU A 61 -7.02 2.25 -26.04
C LEU A 61 -7.99 2.98 -26.97
N LYS A 62 -7.83 2.83 -28.29
CA LYS A 62 -8.74 3.38 -29.29
C LYS A 62 -10.14 2.75 -29.21
N LYS A 63 -10.21 1.42 -29.15
CA LYS A 63 -11.47 0.65 -29.10
C LYS A 63 -12.34 1.04 -27.90
N TYR A 64 -11.72 1.18 -26.72
CA TYR A 64 -12.45 1.46 -25.49
C TYR A 64 -12.52 2.95 -25.10
N GLY A 65 -11.86 3.82 -25.87
CA GLY A 65 -11.78 5.26 -25.59
C GLY A 65 -11.08 5.56 -24.26
N VAL A 66 -10.02 4.81 -23.95
CA VAL A 66 -9.31 4.87 -22.67
C VAL A 66 -8.09 5.78 -22.77
N LYS A 67 -7.93 6.68 -21.80
CA LYS A 67 -6.79 7.58 -21.72
C LYS A 67 -5.80 7.23 -20.61
N THR A 68 -6.04 6.15 -19.86
CA THR A 68 -5.20 5.81 -18.71
C THR A 68 -4.69 4.39 -18.79
N VAL A 69 -3.37 4.25 -18.64
CA VAL A 69 -2.65 2.98 -18.71
C VAL A 69 -1.93 2.75 -17.39
N LEU A 70 -2.25 1.64 -16.74
CA LEU A 70 -1.69 1.26 -15.45
C LEU A 70 -0.70 0.11 -15.64
N PHE A 71 0.57 0.35 -15.42
CA PHE A 71 1.61 -0.68 -15.48
C PHE A 71 1.75 -1.38 -14.13
N ALA A 72 1.62 -2.70 -14.13
CA ALA A 72 1.80 -3.52 -12.94
C ALA A 72 3.27 -3.69 -12.52
N ASN A 73 4.21 -3.28 -13.38
CA ASN A 73 5.63 -3.23 -13.09
C ASN A 73 6.10 -1.77 -13.03
N GLU A 74 7.26 -1.55 -12.41
CA GLU A 74 7.92 -0.24 -12.43
C GLU A 74 8.46 0.08 -13.82
N LEU A 75 8.31 1.34 -14.24
CA LEU A 75 8.84 1.81 -15.52
C LEU A 75 10.17 2.52 -15.31
N LYS A 76 11.16 2.14 -16.12
CA LYS A 76 12.38 2.95 -16.25
C LYS A 76 12.06 4.27 -16.95
N PRO A 77 12.79 5.36 -16.65
CA PRO A 77 12.65 6.65 -17.34
C PRO A 77 12.54 6.55 -18.87
N GLY A 78 13.49 5.84 -19.50
CA GLY A 78 13.50 5.68 -20.95
C GLY A 78 12.32 4.87 -21.49
N GLN A 79 11.78 3.93 -20.72
CA GLN A 79 10.56 3.20 -21.10
C GLN A 79 9.34 4.10 -21.05
N TYR A 80 9.19 4.88 -19.97
CA TYR A 80 8.10 5.84 -19.83
C TYR A 80 8.02 6.81 -21.01
N PHE A 81 9.13 7.47 -21.38
CA PHE A 81 9.11 8.44 -22.48
C PHE A 81 8.86 7.83 -23.84
N ARG A 82 9.38 6.63 -24.09
CA ARG A 82 9.11 5.90 -25.33
C ARG A 82 7.64 5.51 -25.42
N LEU A 83 7.07 4.99 -24.34
CA LEU A 83 5.63 4.70 -24.25
C LEU A 83 4.80 5.98 -24.45
N GLN A 84 5.14 7.08 -23.79
CA GLN A 84 4.43 8.36 -23.95
C GLN A 84 4.45 8.86 -25.40
N LYS A 85 5.60 8.75 -26.08
CA LYS A 85 5.74 9.12 -27.50
C LYS A 85 4.83 8.25 -28.40
N GLU A 86 4.75 6.96 -28.10
CA GLU A 86 4.00 6.00 -28.91
C GLU A 86 2.49 6.02 -28.64
N LEU A 87 2.07 6.30 -27.41
CA LEU A 87 0.68 6.28 -26.97
C LEU A 87 -0.02 7.65 -27.10
N GLY A 88 0.73 8.75 -27.06
CA GLY A 88 0.20 10.11 -27.11
C GLY A 88 0.41 10.87 -25.80
N LEU A 89 0.50 12.21 -25.87
CA LEU A 89 0.72 13.07 -24.70
C LEU A 89 -0.52 13.20 -23.80
N ASP A 90 -1.70 12.89 -24.33
CA ASP A 90 -2.98 12.90 -23.61
C ASP A 90 -3.26 11.61 -22.85
N VAL A 91 -2.42 10.59 -23.04
CA VAL A 91 -2.50 9.32 -22.31
C VAL A 91 -1.75 9.46 -20.98
N ASN A 92 -2.47 9.27 -19.87
CA ASN A 92 -1.92 9.19 -18.54
C ASN A 92 -1.30 7.80 -18.31
N ILE A 93 0.01 7.75 -18.14
CA ILE A 93 0.75 6.51 -17.87
C ILE A 93 1.13 6.50 -16.39
N LEU A 94 0.58 5.56 -15.63
CA LEU A 94 0.96 5.33 -14.25
C LEU A 94 1.61 3.96 -14.13
N ASP A 95 2.75 3.90 -13.47
CA ASP A 95 3.35 2.63 -13.09
C ASP A 95 2.95 2.24 -11.67
N ARG A 96 3.42 1.07 -11.23
CA ARG A 96 3.06 0.54 -9.91
C ARG A 96 3.40 1.52 -8.79
N VAL A 97 4.55 2.21 -8.85
CA VAL A 97 4.97 3.15 -7.80
C VAL A 97 4.05 4.35 -7.74
N LEU A 98 3.74 4.96 -8.88
CA LEU A 98 2.84 6.11 -8.94
C LEU A 98 1.41 5.75 -8.52
N LEU A 99 0.91 4.58 -8.92
CA LEU A 99 -0.40 4.10 -8.52
C LEU A 99 -0.49 3.92 -7.00
N ILE A 100 0.56 3.38 -6.37
CA ILE A 100 0.64 3.25 -4.91
C ILE A 100 0.59 4.62 -4.23
N LEU A 101 1.36 5.59 -4.74
CA LEU A 101 1.35 6.96 -4.20
C LEU A 101 0.00 7.66 -4.38
N ASP A 102 -0.73 7.40 -5.47
CA ASP A 102 -2.09 7.92 -5.66
C ASP A 102 -3.06 7.36 -4.62
N VAL A 103 -2.95 6.06 -4.31
CA VAL A 103 -3.76 5.43 -3.26
C VAL A 103 -3.42 6.02 -1.89
N PHE A 104 -2.14 6.21 -1.58
CA PHE A 104 -1.72 6.86 -0.33
C PHE A 104 -2.24 8.29 -0.24
N ASP A 105 -2.23 9.03 -1.34
CA ASP A 105 -2.73 10.40 -1.36
C ASP A 105 -4.22 10.46 -1.00
N LYS A 106 -5.02 9.52 -1.51
CA LYS A 106 -6.44 9.42 -1.14
C LYS A 106 -6.68 9.07 0.33
N ARG A 107 -5.69 8.45 0.99
CA ARG A 107 -5.77 8.04 2.39
C ARG A 107 -5.16 9.03 3.38
N ALA A 108 -4.24 9.85 2.91
CA ALA A 108 -3.53 10.80 3.76
C ALA A 108 -4.48 11.83 4.37
N SER A 109 -4.73 11.67 5.68
CA SER A 109 -5.55 12.57 6.49
C SER A 109 -4.74 13.69 7.15
N THR A 110 -3.42 13.51 7.26
CA THR A 110 -2.53 14.48 7.91
C THR A 110 -1.73 15.28 6.89
N SER A 111 -1.41 16.52 7.26
CA SER A 111 -0.49 17.34 6.45
C SER A 111 0.89 16.70 6.31
N GLU A 112 1.37 15.97 7.31
CA GLU A 112 2.63 15.23 7.24
C GLU A 112 2.57 14.12 6.18
N ALA A 113 1.52 13.29 6.18
CA ALA A 113 1.35 12.23 5.19
C ALA A 113 1.31 12.80 3.77
N LYS A 114 0.56 13.89 3.55
CA LYS A 114 0.51 14.58 2.25
C LYS A 114 1.88 15.07 1.80
N LEU A 115 2.67 15.65 2.70
CA LEU A 115 4.03 16.11 2.40
C LEU A 115 4.99 14.95 2.09
N GLN A 116 4.92 13.85 2.83
CA GLN A 116 5.75 12.67 2.56
C GLN A 116 5.42 12.03 1.20
N ILE A 117 4.13 11.98 0.83
CA ILE A 117 3.69 11.48 -0.47
C ILE A 117 4.17 12.39 -1.61
N GLU A 118 4.06 13.71 -1.44
CA GLU A 118 4.59 14.68 -2.41
C GLU A 118 6.11 14.53 -2.56
N LEU A 119 6.83 14.40 -1.44
CA LEU A 119 8.28 14.18 -1.42
C LEU A 119 8.68 12.90 -2.17
N ALA A 120 7.98 11.79 -1.90
CA ALA A 120 8.22 10.52 -2.57
C ALA A 120 7.95 10.62 -4.09
N ARG A 121 6.85 11.27 -4.49
CA ARG A 121 6.51 11.51 -5.91
C ARG A 121 7.59 12.34 -6.62
N LEU A 122 8.04 13.42 -5.99
CA LEU A 122 9.09 14.27 -6.54
C LEU A 122 10.41 13.51 -6.67
N LYS A 123 10.84 12.79 -5.63
CA LYS A 123 12.06 11.96 -5.68
C LYS A 123 11.97 10.86 -6.74
N TYR A 124 10.78 10.31 -6.99
CA TYR A 124 10.57 9.24 -7.98
C TYR A 124 10.63 9.76 -9.42
N THR A 125 10.03 10.92 -9.66
CA THR A 125 9.92 11.52 -11.01
C THR A 125 11.14 12.37 -11.37
N LEU A 126 11.93 12.84 -10.40
CA LEU A 126 13.13 13.65 -10.65
C LEU A 126 14.20 12.95 -11.52
N PRO A 127 14.45 11.63 -11.44
CA PRO A 127 15.33 10.94 -12.38
C PRO A 127 14.79 10.91 -13.81
N TRP A 128 13.46 10.78 -13.97
CA TRP A 128 12.80 10.80 -15.29
C TRP A 128 13.10 12.11 -15.99
N ALA A 129 13.17 13.15 -15.18
CA ALA A 129 13.48 14.48 -15.60
C ALA A 129 14.81 14.59 -16.36
N ARG A 130 15.85 14.08 -15.73
CA ARG A 130 17.21 14.13 -16.26
C ARG A 130 17.36 13.33 -17.55
N GLU A 131 16.71 12.17 -17.62
CA GLU A 131 16.77 11.31 -18.80
C GLU A 131 16.11 11.96 -20.03
N LEU A 132 15.03 12.72 -19.83
CA LEU A 132 14.38 13.47 -20.90
C LEU A 132 15.31 14.54 -21.51
N VAL A 133 16.07 15.26 -20.67
CA VAL A 133 17.07 16.24 -21.11
C VAL A 133 18.15 15.57 -21.96
N ARG A 134 18.61 14.39 -21.51
CA ARG A 134 19.62 13.60 -22.20
C ARG A 134 19.12 13.09 -23.56
N LEU A 135 17.92 12.51 -23.61
CA LEU A 135 17.32 11.95 -24.82
C LEU A 135 16.97 13.03 -25.86
N LYS A 136 16.61 14.24 -25.44
CA LYS A 136 16.36 15.38 -26.35
C LYS A 136 17.64 16.09 -26.81
N GLY A 137 18.83 15.61 -26.45
CA GLY A 137 20.09 16.13 -26.99
C GLY A 137 20.50 17.51 -26.46
N PHE A 138 20.02 17.93 -25.29
CA PHE A 138 20.42 19.22 -24.68
C PHE A 138 21.87 19.23 -24.13
N GLY A 139 22.66 18.19 -24.43
CA GLY A 139 24.07 18.06 -24.06
C GLY A 139 25.03 18.03 -25.25
N SER A 140 24.56 18.13 -26.49
CA SER A 140 25.46 18.30 -27.65
C SER A 140 25.72 19.78 -27.88
N GLU A 141 26.99 20.17 -27.79
CA GLU A 141 27.60 21.51 -27.92
C GLU A 141 27.37 22.23 -29.26
N LYS A 142 26.32 21.89 -30.03
CA LYS A 142 26.08 22.41 -31.38
C LYS A 142 24.73 23.11 -31.59
N MET A 143 23.97 23.42 -30.56
CA MET A 143 22.72 24.19 -30.73
C MET A 143 22.75 25.46 -29.88
N GLY A 144 22.73 26.61 -30.55
CA GLY A 144 22.90 27.93 -29.97
C GLY A 144 21.95 28.26 -28.81
N PHE A 145 22.36 29.29 -28.09
CA PHE A 145 21.81 29.89 -26.85
C PHE A 145 20.31 30.31 -26.85
N GLY A 146 19.44 29.69 -27.68
CA GLY A 146 18.06 30.15 -27.88
C GLY A 146 16.98 29.10 -28.17
N SER A 147 17.23 27.79 -28.02
CA SER A 147 16.16 26.80 -28.19
C SER A 147 15.26 26.72 -26.95
N LEU A 148 14.03 27.26 -27.07
CA LEU A 148 12.97 27.27 -26.05
C LEU A 148 12.65 25.88 -25.43
N GLY A 149 13.12 24.77 -26.00
CA GLY A 149 12.82 23.43 -25.52
C GLY A 149 13.59 22.96 -24.27
N GLY A 150 14.75 23.56 -23.96
CA GLY A 150 15.61 23.13 -22.84
C GLY A 150 15.35 23.87 -21.52
N TYR A 151 14.82 25.10 -21.63
CA TYR A 151 14.50 25.99 -20.52
C TYR A 151 13.42 25.45 -19.58
N PRO A 152 12.25 24.97 -20.07
CA PRO A 152 11.17 24.48 -19.21
C PRO A 152 11.62 23.34 -18.31
N TYR A 153 12.57 22.54 -18.82
CA TYR A 153 13.06 21.35 -18.15
C TYR A 153 14.02 21.65 -17.00
N LYS A 154 15.02 22.49 -17.26
CA LYS A 154 15.96 22.93 -16.21
C LYS A 154 15.21 23.69 -15.11
N VAL A 155 14.19 24.46 -15.49
CA VAL A 155 13.27 25.12 -14.56
C VAL A 155 12.52 24.09 -13.71
N TYR A 156 11.96 23.02 -14.30
CA TYR A 156 11.30 21.95 -13.52
C TYR A 156 12.25 21.25 -12.55
N ILE A 157 13.48 20.89 -12.97
CA ILE A 157 14.47 20.26 -12.07
C ILE A 157 14.81 21.19 -10.89
N SER A 158 15.04 22.48 -11.18
CA SER A 158 15.34 23.48 -10.16
C SER A 158 14.17 23.66 -9.19
N PHE A 159 12.95 23.77 -9.72
CA PHE A 159 11.71 23.82 -8.94
C PHE A 159 11.55 22.58 -8.05
N ALA A 160 11.66 21.38 -8.62
CA ALA A 160 11.52 20.13 -7.89
C ALA A 160 12.54 20.01 -6.75
N ARG A 161 13.81 20.39 -6.98
CA ARG A 161 14.84 20.41 -5.92
C ARG A 161 14.53 21.41 -4.81
N LYS A 162 14.12 22.63 -5.15
CA LYS A 162 13.71 23.63 -4.15
C LYS A 162 12.50 23.14 -3.34
N ARG A 163 11.53 22.52 -4.01
CA ARG A 163 10.33 21.98 -3.38
C ARG A 163 10.66 20.81 -2.45
N ILE A 164 11.52 19.88 -2.87
CA ILE A 164 12.04 18.79 -2.04
C ILE A 164 12.65 19.35 -0.75
N LYS A 165 13.59 20.32 -0.87
CA LYS A 165 14.25 20.93 0.28
C LYS A 165 13.25 21.57 1.25
N ALA A 166 12.30 22.34 0.72
CA ALA A 166 11.27 23.00 1.53
C ALA A 166 10.36 21.99 2.25
N ILE A 167 10.01 20.87 1.61
CA ILE A 167 9.21 19.81 2.22
C ILE A 167 10.01 19.12 3.33
N GLU A 168 11.28 18.77 3.08
CA GLU A 168 12.16 18.14 4.07
C GLU A 168 12.32 19.01 5.33
N GLU A 169 12.54 20.32 5.16
CA GLU A 169 12.60 21.29 6.28
C GLU A 169 11.28 21.37 7.05
N LYS A 170 10.13 21.31 6.35
CA LYS A 170 8.80 21.36 6.98
C LYS A 170 8.50 20.08 7.76
N LEU A 171 8.88 18.91 7.23
CA LEU A 171 8.74 17.63 7.90
C LEU A 171 9.56 17.58 9.19
N GLU A 172 10.77 18.12 9.18
CA GLU A 172 11.63 18.19 10.37
C GLU A 172 11.00 19.04 11.49
N ARG A 173 10.33 20.14 11.13
CA ARG A 173 9.57 20.96 12.10
C ARG A 173 8.35 20.24 12.65
N LEU A 174 7.64 19.45 11.83
CA LEU A 174 6.45 18.71 12.24
C LEU A 174 6.77 17.57 13.21
N ARG A 175 7.91 16.89 13.03
CA ARG A 175 8.38 15.85 13.96
C ARG A 175 8.48 16.35 15.40
N ARG A 176 8.94 17.59 15.60
CA ARG A 176 9.09 18.21 16.93
C ARG A 176 7.78 18.54 17.63
N ARG A 177 6.65 18.57 16.91
CA ARG A 177 5.34 18.96 17.44
C ARG A 177 4.42 17.75 17.73
N GLN A 178 4.85 16.54 17.39
CA GLN A 178 4.01 15.34 17.45
C GLN A 178 3.83 14.73 18.84
N GLU A 179 4.63 15.13 19.83
CA GLU A 179 4.56 14.62 21.21
C GLU A 179 3.33 15.17 21.96
N GLU A 180 2.83 16.34 21.60
CA GLU A 180 1.75 17.03 22.33
C GLU A 180 0.34 16.46 22.04
N VAL A 181 0.14 15.83 20.88
CA VAL A 181 -1.19 15.36 20.44
C VAL A 181 -1.58 14.02 21.10
N MET A 182 -0.61 13.18 21.46
CA MET A 182 -0.88 11.89 22.10
C MET A 182 -1.48 12.02 23.49
N ILE A 183 -1.20 13.12 24.19
CA ILE A 183 -1.61 13.35 25.58
C ILE A 183 -3.11 13.65 25.68
N ARG A 184 -3.72 14.29 24.66
CA ARG A 184 -5.14 14.74 24.69
C ARG A 184 -6.18 13.66 24.43
N ARG A 185 -5.79 12.45 24.00
CA ARG A 185 -6.75 11.37 23.71
C ARG A 185 -7.22 10.60 24.95
N LYS A 186 -6.54 10.77 26.09
CA LYS A 186 -6.66 9.86 27.24
C LYS A 186 -7.94 10.02 28.09
N GLU A 187 -8.84 10.95 27.79
CA GLU A 187 -9.90 11.27 28.76
C GLU A 187 -11.20 10.47 28.64
N VAL A 188 -11.79 10.17 27.47
CA VAL A 188 -13.03 9.35 27.42
C VAL A 188 -13.25 8.75 26.02
N SER A 189 -12.51 7.72 25.62
CA SER A 189 -12.81 7.04 24.34
C SER A 189 -12.72 5.52 24.44
N LEU A 190 -13.61 4.82 23.74
CA LEU A 190 -13.57 3.37 23.57
C LEU A 190 -12.19 2.93 23.02
N PRO A 191 -11.64 1.79 23.46
CA PRO A 191 -10.39 1.27 22.93
C PRO A 191 -10.45 1.04 21.42
N ILE A 192 -9.32 1.21 20.73
CA ILE A 192 -9.20 1.07 19.28
C ILE A 192 -8.40 -0.18 18.93
N VAL A 193 -8.98 -1.02 18.08
CA VAL A 193 -8.33 -2.20 17.49
C VAL A 193 -8.10 -1.95 16.01
N ALA A 194 -6.83 -1.87 15.60
CA ALA A 194 -6.47 -1.74 14.19
C ALA A 194 -6.28 -3.12 13.54
N LEU A 195 -7.01 -3.37 12.45
CA LEU A 195 -6.80 -4.53 11.60
C LEU A 195 -5.72 -4.19 10.56
N THR A 196 -4.66 -5.00 10.50
CA THR A 196 -3.54 -4.78 9.57
C THR A 196 -3.06 -6.08 8.93
N GLY A 197 -2.14 -5.99 7.97
CA GLY A 197 -1.67 -7.12 7.18
C GLY A 197 -1.57 -6.81 5.68
N TYR A 198 -1.02 -7.76 4.93
CA TYR A 198 -0.77 -7.59 3.50
C TYR A 198 -2.05 -7.40 2.69
N THR A 199 -1.89 -6.84 1.49
CA THR A 199 -2.91 -6.85 0.45
C THR A 199 -3.51 -8.25 0.32
N GLN A 200 -4.83 -8.32 0.14
CA GLN A 200 -5.54 -9.59 -0.03
C GLN A 200 -5.52 -10.56 1.16
N SER A 201 -4.95 -10.20 2.32
CA SER A 201 -4.97 -11.07 3.52
C SER A 201 -6.36 -11.24 4.14
N GLY A 202 -7.38 -10.53 3.64
CA GLY A 202 -8.77 -10.60 4.08
C GLY A 202 -9.16 -9.60 5.18
N LYS A 203 -8.40 -8.50 5.34
CA LYS A 203 -8.69 -7.43 6.33
C LYS A 203 -10.11 -6.88 6.20
N THR A 204 -10.50 -6.42 5.01
CA THR A 204 -11.84 -5.86 4.77
C THR A 204 -12.93 -6.92 4.91
N THR A 205 -12.66 -8.18 4.54
CA THR A 205 -13.60 -9.28 4.78
C THR A 205 -13.84 -9.49 6.28
N LEU A 206 -12.77 -9.48 7.09
CA LEU A 206 -12.89 -9.59 8.54
C LEU A 206 -13.58 -8.34 9.12
N PHE A 207 -13.21 -7.15 8.66
CA PHE A 207 -13.82 -5.89 9.08
C PHE A 207 -15.34 -5.90 8.88
N ASN A 208 -15.81 -6.24 7.67
CA ASN A 208 -17.24 -6.30 7.35
C ASN A 208 -17.97 -7.34 8.22
N LEU A 209 -17.34 -8.49 8.45
CA LEU A 209 -17.90 -9.53 9.31
C LEU A 209 -18.05 -9.06 10.76
N LEU A 210 -17.02 -8.42 11.31
CA LEU A 210 -17.04 -7.93 12.70
C LEU A 210 -18.03 -6.78 12.90
N THR A 211 -18.21 -5.94 11.88
CA THR A 211 -19.07 -4.75 11.94
C THR A 211 -20.51 -4.99 11.50
N LYS A 212 -20.83 -6.20 11.05
CA LYS A 212 -22.13 -6.59 10.50
C LYS A 212 -22.57 -5.71 9.31
N GLU A 213 -21.63 -5.11 8.58
CA GLU A 213 -21.91 -4.32 7.38
C GLU A 213 -21.92 -5.20 6.12
N SER A 214 -22.88 -4.95 5.23
CA SER A 214 -22.92 -5.48 3.87
C SER A 214 -22.15 -4.58 2.89
N LYS A 215 -20.91 -4.20 3.18
CA LYS A 215 -20.05 -3.59 2.15
C LYS A 215 -19.59 -4.69 1.19
N VAL A 216 -19.80 -4.48 -0.11
CA VAL A 216 -19.41 -5.42 -1.17
C VAL A 216 -17.92 -5.73 -1.02
N THR A 217 -17.58 -7.00 -0.78
CA THR A 217 -16.21 -7.48 -0.72
C THR A 217 -15.53 -7.30 -2.08
N GLY A 218 -14.83 -6.19 -2.28
CA GLY A 218 -13.67 -6.17 -3.17
C GLY A 218 -12.54 -6.92 -2.48
N LEU A 219 -11.87 -7.83 -3.16
CA LEU A 219 -10.81 -8.68 -2.57
C LEU A 219 -9.47 -7.95 -2.35
N GLY A 220 -9.45 -6.61 -2.38
CA GLY A 220 -8.24 -5.86 -2.62
C GLY A 220 -7.64 -5.04 -1.51
N PRO A 221 -6.34 -4.68 -1.58
CA PRO A 221 -5.81 -3.62 -0.76
C PRO A 221 -6.45 -2.33 -1.17
N PHE A 222 -6.82 -1.47 -0.22
CA PHE A 222 -7.32 -0.14 -0.59
C PHE A 222 -8.79 0.09 -0.25
N THR A 223 -9.55 -1.00 -0.10
CA THR A 223 -11.01 -1.16 -0.21
C THR A 223 -11.89 -0.24 0.64
N THR A 224 -11.28 0.58 1.48
CA THR A 224 -11.98 1.26 2.57
C THR A 224 -11.63 2.74 2.58
N LEU A 225 -11.72 3.44 1.45
CA LEU A 225 -11.31 4.86 1.29
C LEU A 225 -11.98 5.86 2.26
N GLU A 226 -13.07 5.46 2.91
CA GLU A 226 -13.67 6.18 4.04
C GLU A 226 -13.10 5.61 5.35
N THR A 227 -12.77 6.45 6.32
CA THR A 227 -12.42 6.06 7.70
C THR A 227 -13.51 5.16 8.30
N CYS A 228 -13.40 3.85 8.07
CA CYS A 228 -14.32 2.86 8.61
C CYS A 228 -13.86 2.48 10.01
N ALA A 229 -14.00 3.45 10.92
CA ALA A 229 -14.04 3.17 12.34
C ALA A 229 -15.47 2.74 12.68
N ARG A 230 -15.63 1.60 13.33
CA ARG A 230 -16.93 1.07 13.74
C ARG A 230 -16.88 0.51 15.14
N ARG A 231 -17.93 0.78 15.90
CA ARG A 231 -18.12 0.19 17.22
C ARG A 231 -18.47 -1.29 17.06
N VAL A 232 -17.80 -2.13 17.84
CA VAL A 232 -18.06 -3.55 17.99
C VAL A 232 -18.25 -3.82 19.48
N ASP A 233 -19.34 -4.53 19.80
CA ASP A 233 -19.64 -4.98 21.15
C ASP A 233 -19.45 -6.51 21.21
N ALA A 234 -18.52 -6.98 22.04
CA ALA A 234 -18.24 -8.40 22.18
C ALA A 234 -17.82 -8.72 23.63
N TYR A 235 -18.29 -9.86 24.15
CA TYR A 235 -17.93 -10.34 25.49
C TYR A 235 -18.04 -9.28 26.61
N GLY A 236 -19.07 -8.43 26.55
CA GLY A 236 -19.32 -7.39 27.55
C GLY A 236 -18.42 -6.15 27.44
N LYS A 237 -17.57 -6.04 26.40
CA LYS A 237 -16.71 -4.88 26.14
C LYS A 237 -17.01 -4.25 24.78
N SER A 238 -17.06 -2.93 24.75
CA SER A 238 -17.21 -2.13 23.53
C SER A 238 -15.86 -1.59 23.09
N PHE A 239 -15.55 -1.69 21.80
CA PHE A 239 -14.32 -1.12 21.22
C PHE A 239 -14.57 -0.68 19.78
N ILE A 240 -13.66 0.14 19.24
CA ILE A 240 -13.68 0.58 17.85
C ILE A 240 -12.75 -0.32 17.03
N VAL A 241 -13.25 -0.92 15.97
CA VAL A 241 -12.42 -1.57 14.95
C VAL A 241 -12.15 -0.58 13.83
N VAL A 242 -10.90 -0.52 13.38
CA VAL A 242 -10.48 0.29 12.23
C VAL A 242 -9.77 -0.60 11.22
N ASP A 243 -10.20 -0.53 9.96
CA ASP A 243 -9.48 -1.17 8.84
C ASP A 243 -8.28 -0.30 8.43
N SER A 244 -7.07 -0.76 8.76
CA SER A 244 -5.86 -0.04 8.38
C SER A 244 -5.54 -0.25 6.91
N LEU A 245 -4.76 0.68 6.40
CA LEU A 245 -4.14 0.55 5.12
C LEU A 245 -3.25 -0.71 5.08
N GLY A 246 -3.36 -1.52 4.01
CA GLY A 246 -2.71 -2.81 3.89
C GLY A 246 -1.26 -2.74 3.41
N PHE A 247 -0.39 -3.61 3.92
CA PHE A 247 1.00 -3.71 3.43
C PHE A 247 1.03 -4.17 1.98
N ILE A 248 1.80 -3.49 1.14
CA ILE A 248 2.06 -3.89 -0.25
C ILE A 248 3.34 -4.71 -0.28
N ASP A 249 3.31 -5.82 -1.03
CA ASP A 249 4.49 -6.65 -1.22
C ASP A 249 5.55 -5.92 -2.05
N GLU A 250 6.84 -6.19 -1.84
CA GLU A 250 7.93 -5.59 -2.62
C GLU A 250 7.78 -4.06 -2.83
N MET A 251 7.43 -3.34 -1.76
CA MET A 251 7.25 -1.88 -1.82
C MET A 251 8.61 -1.19 -2.03
N PRO A 252 8.72 -0.23 -2.96
CA PRO A 252 9.95 0.54 -3.15
C PRO A 252 10.34 1.29 -1.87
N GLN A 253 11.62 1.27 -1.51
CA GLN A 253 12.13 1.98 -0.32
C GLN A 253 11.74 3.46 -0.33
N LEU A 254 11.68 4.06 -1.51
CA LEU A 254 11.35 5.48 -1.68
C LEU A 254 9.96 5.87 -1.17
N VAL A 255 9.00 4.94 -1.18
CA VAL A 255 7.62 5.22 -0.77
C VAL A 255 7.31 4.74 0.65
N LEU A 256 8.29 4.14 1.35
CA LEU A 256 8.10 3.64 2.72
C LEU A 256 7.79 4.75 3.72
N ASP A 257 8.49 5.89 3.64
CA ASP A 257 8.24 7.00 4.57
C ASP A 257 6.83 7.59 4.38
N ALA A 258 6.41 7.73 3.12
CA ALA A 258 5.05 8.11 2.78
C ALA A 258 4.02 7.09 3.30
N PHE A 259 4.30 5.81 3.15
CA PHE A 259 3.47 4.74 3.66
C PHE A 259 3.34 4.75 5.18
N HIS A 260 4.46 4.85 5.91
CA HIS A 260 4.46 4.93 7.37
C HIS A 260 3.63 6.12 7.88
N ALA A 261 3.76 7.28 7.24
CA ALA A 261 2.99 8.47 7.60
C ALA A 261 1.48 8.30 7.38
N THR A 262 1.07 7.39 6.48
CA THR A 262 -0.35 7.06 6.27
C THR A 262 -0.92 6.02 7.22
N LEU A 263 -0.10 5.35 8.06
CA LEU A 263 -0.54 4.31 8.99
C LEU A 263 -0.85 4.85 10.40
N ILE A 264 -1.52 6.00 10.47
CA ILE A 264 -1.80 6.66 11.74
C ILE A 264 -2.71 5.82 12.64
N GLU A 265 -3.57 4.97 12.06
CA GLU A 265 -4.45 4.05 12.78
C GLU A 265 -3.63 3.09 13.65
N LEU A 266 -2.46 2.62 13.17
CA LEU A 266 -1.58 1.76 13.96
C LEU A 266 -0.97 2.52 15.14
N LYS A 267 -0.56 3.78 14.92
CA LYS A 267 -0.01 4.65 15.98
C LYS A 267 -1.06 4.96 17.06
N LEU A 268 -2.33 5.01 16.67
CA LEU A 268 -3.46 5.35 17.54
C LEU A 268 -4.17 4.15 18.18
N ALA A 269 -3.89 2.93 17.74
CA ALA A 269 -4.53 1.73 18.25
C ALA A 269 -4.07 1.35 19.66
N ASP A 270 -4.97 0.78 20.46
CA ASP A 270 -4.68 0.17 21.75
C ASP A 270 -4.32 -1.31 21.60
N ALA A 271 -4.79 -1.97 20.54
CA ALA A 271 -4.34 -3.31 20.12
C ALA A 271 -4.29 -3.43 18.60
N ILE A 272 -3.42 -4.31 18.09
CA ILE A 272 -3.24 -4.55 16.66
C ILE A 272 -3.57 -6.01 16.36
N THR A 273 -4.42 -6.23 15.36
CA THR A 273 -4.67 -7.57 14.80
C THR A 273 -4.02 -7.67 13.42
N LEU A 274 -2.95 -8.44 13.32
CA LEU A 274 -2.22 -8.69 12.08
C LEU A 274 -2.76 -9.94 11.37
N LEU A 275 -3.33 -9.76 10.18
CA LEU A 275 -3.82 -10.85 9.34
C LEU A 275 -2.70 -11.42 8.46
N VAL A 276 -2.57 -12.74 8.48
CA VAL A 276 -1.62 -13.52 7.68
C VAL A 276 -2.41 -14.50 6.81
N ASP A 277 -2.15 -14.49 5.50
CA ASP A 277 -2.81 -15.43 4.57
C ASP A 277 -2.17 -16.82 4.66
N ALA A 278 -2.93 -17.80 5.12
CA ALA A 278 -2.46 -19.18 5.29
C ALA A 278 -2.31 -19.96 3.98
N SER A 279 -2.94 -19.49 2.89
CA SER A 279 -2.90 -20.14 1.57
C SER A 279 -1.58 -19.89 0.82
N GLU A 280 -0.77 -18.93 1.28
CA GLU A 280 0.51 -18.62 0.68
C GLU A 280 1.60 -19.68 0.95
N THR A 281 2.70 -19.59 0.20
CA THR A 281 3.88 -20.44 0.43
C THR A 281 4.52 -20.12 1.78
N PRO A 282 5.18 -21.08 2.46
CA PRO A 282 5.73 -20.83 3.80
C PRO A 282 6.80 -19.75 3.78
N SER A 283 7.62 -19.70 2.72
CA SER A 283 8.63 -18.66 2.52
C SER A 283 8.01 -17.27 2.33
N SER A 284 6.88 -17.16 1.60
CA SER A 284 6.16 -15.89 1.46
C SER A 284 5.59 -15.43 2.80
N ILE A 285 4.94 -16.34 3.53
CA ILE A 285 4.38 -16.08 4.86
C ILE A 285 5.46 -15.56 5.81
N GLU A 286 6.60 -16.24 5.90
CA GLU A 286 7.70 -15.85 6.79
C GLU A 286 8.25 -14.47 6.44
N ARG A 287 8.50 -14.22 5.15
CA ARG A 287 9.03 -12.93 4.67
C ARG A 287 8.04 -11.80 4.96
N LYS A 288 6.77 -11.97 4.57
CA LYS A 288 5.70 -10.99 4.81
C LYS A 288 5.52 -10.73 6.30
N LEU A 289 5.48 -11.77 7.13
CA LEU A 289 5.33 -11.61 8.57
C LEU A 289 6.49 -10.80 9.17
N LYS A 290 7.75 -11.12 8.84
CA LYS A 290 8.92 -10.34 9.30
C LYS A 290 8.86 -8.88 8.88
N THR A 291 8.52 -8.61 7.62
CA THR A 291 8.40 -7.24 7.10
C THR A 291 7.25 -6.49 7.78
N ALA A 292 6.08 -7.11 7.95
CA ALA A 292 4.94 -6.53 8.66
C ALA A 292 5.30 -6.14 10.09
N LEU A 293 5.98 -7.02 10.84
CA LEU A 293 6.42 -6.75 12.20
C LEU A 293 7.42 -5.58 12.26
N SER A 294 8.36 -5.52 11.32
CA SER A 294 9.30 -4.38 11.24
C SER A 294 8.58 -3.05 10.99
N ILE A 295 7.55 -3.04 10.14
CA ILE A 295 6.75 -1.84 9.87
C ILE A 295 5.92 -1.46 11.12
N ILE A 296 5.24 -2.42 11.74
CA ILE A 296 4.44 -2.18 12.95
C ILE A 296 5.33 -1.60 14.05
N SER A 297 6.51 -2.20 14.28
CA SER A 297 7.48 -1.71 15.26
C SER A 297 7.92 -0.27 15.00
N LYS A 298 8.20 0.08 13.74
CA LYS A 298 8.60 1.45 13.34
C LYS A 298 7.48 2.49 13.51
N VAL A 299 6.23 2.10 13.25
CA VAL A 299 5.08 3.04 13.24
C VAL A 299 4.43 3.17 14.61
N ALA A 300 4.27 2.05 15.33
CA ALA A 300 3.44 1.96 16.53
C ALA A 300 4.22 1.56 17.79
N GLY A 301 5.52 1.24 17.67
CA GLY A 301 6.33 0.72 18.78
C GLY A 301 6.09 -0.77 19.04
N ASN A 302 6.67 -1.27 20.13
CA ASN A 302 6.60 -2.70 20.53
C ASN A 302 5.68 -2.96 21.74
N ASP A 303 5.07 -1.92 22.30
CA ASP A 303 4.36 -2.01 23.58
C ASP A 303 2.88 -2.40 23.42
N LYS A 304 2.38 -2.40 22.19
CA LYS A 304 0.97 -2.67 21.88
C LYS A 304 0.71 -4.16 21.77
N PRO A 305 -0.35 -4.68 22.40
CA PRO A 305 -0.82 -6.04 22.18
C PRO A 305 -0.98 -6.36 20.69
N LEU A 306 -0.33 -7.45 20.27
CA LEU A 306 -0.38 -7.94 18.89
C LEU A 306 -1.04 -9.32 18.86
N ILE A 307 -2.16 -9.39 18.15
CA ILE A 307 -2.84 -10.65 17.83
C ILE A 307 -2.55 -10.99 16.37
N VAL A 308 -2.08 -12.21 16.10
CA VAL A 308 -1.85 -12.70 14.74
C VAL A 308 -3.00 -13.60 14.30
N ALA A 309 -3.82 -13.11 13.39
CA ALA A 309 -4.93 -13.84 12.79
C ALA A 309 -4.47 -14.55 11.52
N VAL A 310 -4.29 -15.88 11.59
CA VAL A 310 -3.93 -16.72 10.44
C VAL A 310 -5.21 -17.00 9.65
N ASN A 311 -5.46 -16.22 8.61
CA ASN A 311 -6.71 -16.19 7.85
C ASN A 311 -6.67 -17.12 6.62
N LYS A 312 -7.85 -17.37 6.04
CA LYS A 312 -8.09 -18.24 4.88
C LYS A 312 -7.75 -19.72 5.15
N ILE A 313 -7.96 -20.18 6.38
CA ILE A 313 -7.78 -21.60 6.73
C ILE A 313 -8.71 -22.53 5.94
N ASP A 314 -9.81 -22.00 5.39
CA ASP A 314 -10.75 -22.73 4.53
C ASP A 314 -10.14 -23.14 3.18
N LEU A 315 -8.98 -22.60 2.80
CA LEU A 315 -8.29 -22.92 1.55
C LEU A 315 -7.17 -23.96 1.72
N ILE A 316 -6.90 -24.42 2.94
CA ILE A 316 -5.80 -25.34 3.24
C ILE A 316 -6.25 -26.49 4.12
N GLY A 317 -5.60 -27.65 4.01
CA GLY A 317 -5.83 -28.80 4.90
C GLY A 317 -5.11 -28.69 6.24
N ASP A 318 -5.52 -29.51 7.22
CA ASP A 318 -5.03 -29.47 8.61
C ASP A 318 -3.51 -29.60 8.74
N SER A 319 -2.91 -30.54 8.00
CA SER A 319 -1.44 -30.73 7.99
C SER A 319 -0.69 -29.46 7.54
N ARG A 320 -1.26 -28.70 6.60
CA ARG A 320 -0.68 -27.44 6.15
C ARG A 320 -0.87 -26.34 7.19
N LEU A 321 -2.05 -26.28 7.80
CA LEU A 321 -2.37 -25.32 8.86
C LEU A 321 -1.42 -25.47 10.06
N GLU A 322 -1.19 -26.69 10.52
CA GLU A 322 -0.25 -26.95 11.62
C GLU A 322 1.17 -26.45 11.33
N LYS A 323 1.66 -26.69 10.10
CA LYS A 323 2.97 -26.21 9.65
C LYS A 323 3.01 -24.68 9.61
N THR A 324 1.95 -24.04 9.12
CA THR A 324 1.83 -22.58 9.09
C THR A 324 1.82 -21.99 10.51
N ILE A 325 1.05 -22.57 11.44
CA ILE A 325 1.02 -22.12 12.84
C ILE A 325 2.39 -22.28 13.49
N LYS A 326 3.09 -23.41 13.27
CA LYS A 326 4.46 -23.63 13.77
C LYS A 326 5.43 -22.60 13.20
N LEU A 327 5.32 -22.25 11.92
CA LEU A 327 6.13 -21.21 11.29
C LEU A 327 5.87 -19.84 11.91
N VAL A 328 4.60 -19.45 12.04
CA VAL A 328 4.20 -18.17 12.64
C VAL A 328 4.70 -18.09 14.09
N LYS A 329 4.53 -19.15 14.89
CA LYS A 329 5.05 -19.23 16.27
C LYS A 329 6.56 -19.00 16.37
N LYS A 330 7.35 -19.48 15.40
CA LYS A 330 8.81 -19.24 15.38
C LYS A 330 9.17 -17.77 15.19
N VAL A 331 8.33 -17.01 14.48
CA VAL A 331 8.56 -15.59 14.20
C VAL A 331 7.98 -14.70 15.30
N VAL A 332 6.84 -15.08 15.89
CA VAL A 332 6.12 -14.32 16.92
C VAL A 332 5.85 -15.15 18.18
N ALA A 333 6.92 -15.54 18.86
CA ALA A 333 6.87 -16.48 19.99
C ALA A 333 5.95 -16.04 21.15
N HIS A 334 5.74 -14.73 21.33
CA HIS A 334 4.99 -14.16 22.45
C HIS A 334 3.60 -13.61 22.07
N CYS A 335 3.14 -13.83 20.84
CA CYS A 335 1.86 -13.29 20.36
C CYS A 335 0.76 -14.34 20.37
N ASN A 336 -0.48 -13.90 20.61
CA ASN A 336 -1.65 -14.75 20.42
C ASN A 336 -1.83 -15.05 18.94
N ILE A 337 -1.86 -16.32 18.57
CA ILE A 337 -2.06 -16.76 17.19
C ILE A 337 -3.42 -17.42 17.09
N VAL A 338 -4.27 -16.90 16.21
CA VAL A 338 -5.65 -17.37 16.04
C VAL A 338 -5.88 -17.78 14.58
N PRO A 339 -6.06 -19.08 14.28
CA PRO A 339 -6.45 -19.51 12.95
C PRO A 339 -7.92 -19.20 12.70
N ILE A 340 -8.23 -18.48 11.62
CA ILE A 340 -9.58 -18.04 11.26
C ILE A 340 -9.90 -18.26 9.77
N SER A 341 -11.19 -18.30 9.45
CA SER A 341 -11.66 -17.97 8.10
C SER A 341 -12.65 -16.83 8.20
N ALA A 342 -12.22 -15.62 7.80
CA ALA A 342 -13.11 -14.47 7.70
C ALA A 342 -14.25 -14.70 6.69
N LYS A 343 -14.00 -15.46 5.62
CA LYS A 343 -15.02 -15.74 4.59
C LYS A 343 -16.08 -16.73 5.07
N LYS A 344 -15.69 -17.73 5.86
CA LYS A 344 -16.57 -18.79 6.38
C LYS A 344 -17.02 -18.55 7.83
N ALA A 345 -16.64 -17.42 8.41
CA ALA A 345 -16.86 -17.07 9.82
C ALA A 345 -16.33 -18.13 10.83
N ILE A 346 -15.25 -18.83 10.50
CA ILE A 346 -14.64 -19.87 11.36
C ILE A 346 -13.75 -19.19 12.41
N ASN A 347 -13.89 -19.60 13.68
CA ASN A 347 -13.10 -19.15 14.85
C ASN A 347 -13.15 -17.65 15.18
N ILE A 348 -14.14 -16.92 14.66
CA ILE A 348 -14.27 -15.47 14.86
C ILE A 348 -14.62 -15.11 16.31
N GLY A 349 -15.46 -15.90 16.97
CA GLY A 349 -15.73 -15.72 18.40
C GLY A 349 -14.47 -15.85 19.25
N PHE A 350 -13.63 -16.85 18.96
CA PHE A 350 -12.36 -17.03 19.66
C PHE A 350 -11.38 -15.87 19.40
N LEU A 351 -11.32 -15.34 18.17
CA LEU A 351 -10.54 -14.13 17.88
C LEU A 351 -11.03 -12.93 18.70
N LEU A 352 -12.35 -12.68 18.71
CA LEU A 352 -12.95 -11.59 19.49
C LEU A 352 -12.67 -11.73 20.98
N LYS A 353 -12.75 -12.95 21.52
CA LYS A 353 -12.41 -13.23 22.91
C LYS A 353 -10.96 -12.84 23.23
N ARG A 354 -10.02 -13.24 22.38
CA ARG A 354 -8.59 -12.89 22.54
C ARG A 354 -8.33 -11.38 22.45
N ILE A 355 -9.03 -10.69 21.54
CA ILE A 355 -8.94 -9.23 21.44
C ILE A 355 -9.40 -8.57 22.75
N VAL A 356 -10.55 -9.00 23.29
CA VAL A 356 -11.09 -8.44 24.54
C VAL A 356 -10.16 -8.72 25.74
N GLU A 357 -9.61 -9.93 25.85
CA GLU A 357 -8.63 -10.29 26.88
C GLU A 357 -7.38 -9.37 26.82
N GLU A 358 -6.82 -9.14 25.64
CA GLU A 358 -5.66 -8.25 25.46
C GLU A 358 -5.97 -6.80 25.80
N LEU A 359 -7.15 -6.29 25.41
CA LEU A 359 -7.58 -4.93 25.76
C LEU A 359 -7.77 -4.75 27.28
N GLN A 360 -8.27 -5.77 27.98
CA GLN A 360 -8.39 -5.74 29.45
C GLN A 360 -7.01 -5.78 30.13
N ASN A 361 -6.10 -6.62 29.64
CA ASN A 361 -4.73 -6.69 30.17
C ASN A 361 -3.96 -5.37 29.96
N ALA A 362 -4.15 -4.71 28.82
CA ALA A 362 -3.53 -3.42 28.53
C ALA A 362 -4.00 -2.29 29.48
N GLU A 363 -5.28 -2.28 29.85
CA GLU A 363 -5.84 -1.34 30.84
C GLU A 363 -5.29 -1.55 32.25
N SER A 364 -4.89 -2.79 32.58
CA SER A 364 -4.40 -3.16 33.92
C SER A 364 -2.91 -2.86 34.18
N LYS A 365 -2.12 -2.52 33.15
CA LYS A 365 -0.72 -2.11 33.32
C LYS A 365 -0.65 -0.60 33.56
N PRO A 366 -0.25 -0.13 34.77
CA PRO A 366 0.00 1.29 34.96
C PRO A 366 1.14 1.72 34.02
N TYR A 367 0.92 2.82 33.29
CA TYR A 367 1.97 3.42 32.46
C TYR A 367 3.20 3.71 33.32
N PRO A 368 4.43 3.46 32.83
CA PRO A 368 5.61 3.99 33.49
C PRO A 368 5.46 5.52 33.56
N ASN A 369 5.58 6.08 34.76
CA ASN A 369 5.59 7.53 34.95
C ASN A 369 6.65 8.13 34.00
N PRO A 370 6.32 9.16 33.22
CA PRO A 370 7.33 9.93 32.53
C PRO A 370 8.19 10.63 33.60
N SER A 371 9.39 10.10 33.83
CA SER A 371 10.47 10.76 34.56
C SER A 371 11.05 11.92 33.77
#